data_AF-A0A7S0U373-F1
#
_entry.id   AF-A0A7S0U373-F1
#
_cell.length_a   1.000
_cell.length_b   1.000
_cell.length_c   1.000
_cell.angle_alpha   90.00
_cell.angle_beta   90.00
_cell.angle_gamma   90.00
#
_symmetry.space_group_name_H-M   'P 1'
#
loop_
_entity.id
_entity.type
_entity.pdbx_description
1 polymer ?
#
loop_
_entity_poly.entity_id
_entity_poly.type
_entity_poly.pdbx_seq_one_letter_code
_entity_poly.pdbx_strand_id
1 'polypeptide(L)'
;LILCIVKTKAENQRILGMSLFAPHPTKTTKPDEFEHMESQAIVAAAAYLKDTWLTSLKNSLRNGLKDVGKGWFNLNETKREVYDISKLKKFMTMINFMMQDTLRALTEESMESYSSFICGAVAYDVEIEDIGKVKNTRLGESKLKWPLFKLELILNADGTVDIGSNSVPIPFEKFVEMPLALFDKALASVSDIPQLEPMVVD
;
A
#
# COMPACT_ATOMS: atom_id res chain seq x y z
N LEU A 1 -18.12 18.89 -17.60
CA LEU A 1 -16.90 19.29 -16.86
C LEU A 1 -17.08 19.24 -15.34
N ILE A 2 -17.95 20.05 -14.73
CA ILE A 2 -18.17 20.01 -13.26
C ILE A 2 -18.54 18.58 -12.80
N LEU A 3 -19.46 17.92 -13.52
CA LEU A 3 -19.83 16.53 -13.22
C LEU A 3 -18.63 15.57 -13.27
N CYS A 4 -17.70 15.75 -14.19
CA CYS A 4 -16.49 14.93 -14.28
C CYS A 4 -15.62 15.12 -13.04
N ILE A 5 -15.41 16.37 -12.61
CA ILE A 5 -14.63 16.70 -11.41
C ILE A 5 -15.30 16.07 -10.17
N VAL A 6 -16.62 16.20 -10.04
CA VAL A 6 -17.36 15.62 -8.91
C VAL A 6 -17.22 14.10 -8.89
N LYS A 7 -17.36 13.44 -10.05
CA LYS A 7 -17.15 11.99 -10.15
C LYS A 7 -15.71 11.60 -9.81
N THR A 8 -14.70 12.28 -10.35
CA THR A 8 -13.30 12.04 -10.00
C THR A 8 -13.06 12.17 -8.50
N LYS A 9 -13.59 13.22 -7.85
CA LYS A 9 -13.49 13.37 -6.39
C LYS A 9 -14.14 12.21 -5.65
N ALA A 10 -15.32 11.78 -6.08
CA ALA A 10 -16.02 10.66 -5.46
C ALA A 10 -15.26 9.34 -5.62
N GLU A 11 -14.66 9.07 -6.78
CA GLU A 11 -13.80 7.90 -7.00
C GLU A 11 -12.53 7.96 -6.14
N ASN A 12 -11.87 9.12 -6.08
CA ASN A 12 -10.69 9.34 -5.25
C ASN A 12 -10.99 9.15 -3.75
N GLN A 13 -12.16 9.62 -3.28
CA GLN A 13 -12.57 9.42 -1.89
C GLN A 13 -12.70 7.95 -1.50
N ARG A 14 -12.99 7.04 -2.44
CA ARG A 14 -13.09 5.60 -2.13
C ARG A 14 -11.75 4.98 -1.78
N ILE A 15 -10.67 5.46 -2.39
CA ILE A 15 -9.34 4.91 -2.12
C ILE A 15 -8.69 5.51 -0.87
N LEU A 16 -9.12 6.69 -0.41
CA LEU A 16 -8.59 7.30 0.82
C LEU A 16 -8.91 6.50 2.09
N GLY A 17 -9.94 5.66 2.08
CA GLY A 17 -10.25 4.77 3.22
C GLY A 17 -9.59 3.39 3.14
N MET A 18 -8.78 3.14 2.10
CA MET A 18 -8.09 1.87 1.90
C MET A 18 -6.72 1.88 2.59
N SER A 19 -6.11 0.69 2.69
CA SER A 19 -4.73 0.52 3.14
C SER A 19 -4.01 -0.39 2.14
N LEU A 20 -2.73 -0.12 1.90
CA LEU A 20 -1.86 -1.03 1.13
C LEU A 20 -1.53 -2.32 1.91
N PHE A 21 -1.57 -2.24 3.23
CA PHE A 21 -1.22 -3.32 4.16
C PHE A 21 -2.46 -3.99 4.73
N ALA A 22 -2.28 -5.20 5.24
CA ALA A 22 -3.34 -5.93 5.92
C ALA A 22 -3.78 -5.19 7.20
N PRO A 23 -5.02 -5.38 7.66
CA PRO A 23 -5.43 -4.92 8.98
C PRO A 23 -4.53 -5.52 10.06
N HIS A 24 -4.10 -4.68 11.00
CA HIS A 24 -3.21 -5.08 12.09
C HIS A 24 -3.73 -6.35 12.81
N PRO A 25 -2.90 -7.41 12.93
CA PRO A 25 -3.29 -8.65 13.60
C PRO A 25 -3.83 -8.41 15.01
N THR A 26 -4.98 -9.01 15.31
CA THR A 26 -5.60 -8.96 16.65
C THR A 26 -5.12 -10.08 17.58
N LYS A 27 -4.26 -10.96 17.08
CA LYS A 27 -3.62 -12.08 17.77
C LYS A 27 -2.20 -12.27 17.23
N THR A 28 -1.37 -13.00 17.96
CA THR A 28 -0.05 -13.41 17.47
C THR A 28 -0.17 -14.28 16.22
N THR A 29 0.75 -14.11 15.27
CA THR A 29 0.80 -14.84 13.99
C THR A 29 2.13 -15.54 13.84
N LYS A 30 2.21 -16.56 12.98
CA LYS A 30 3.52 -17.04 12.55
C LYS A 30 4.19 -16.03 11.60
N PRO A 31 5.53 -15.97 11.50
CA PRO A 31 6.21 -15.08 10.57
C PRO A 31 5.77 -15.26 9.11
N ASP A 32 5.63 -16.50 8.66
CA ASP A 32 5.19 -16.86 7.31
C ASP A 32 3.72 -16.47 7.04
N GLU A 33 2.84 -16.66 8.03
CA GLU A 33 1.44 -16.23 7.94
C GLU A 33 1.32 -14.70 7.83
N PHE A 34 2.13 -13.98 8.61
CA PHE A 34 2.18 -12.51 8.57
C PHE A 34 2.67 -12.02 7.21
N GLU A 35 3.80 -12.52 6.74
CA GLU A 35 4.36 -12.14 5.43
C GLU A 35 3.38 -12.42 4.29
N HIS A 36 2.69 -13.55 4.36
CA HIS A 36 1.67 -13.92 3.38
C HIS A 36 0.47 -12.98 3.41
N MET A 37 -0.05 -12.66 4.59
CA MET A 37 -1.19 -11.76 4.76
C MET A 37 -0.89 -10.37 4.22
N GLU A 38 0.26 -9.80 4.58
CA GLU A 38 0.70 -8.48 4.10
C GLU A 38 0.92 -8.50 2.59
N SER A 39 1.60 -9.52 2.07
CA SER A 39 1.83 -9.68 0.63
C SER A 39 0.52 -9.77 -0.17
N GLN A 40 -0.47 -10.51 0.33
CA GLN A 40 -1.78 -10.59 -0.33
C GLN A 40 -2.51 -9.25 -0.31
N ALA A 41 -2.48 -8.54 0.82
CA ALA A 41 -3.12 -7.23 0.93
C ALA A 41 -2.50 -6.22 -0.05
N ILE A 42 -1.17 -6.18 -0.16
CA ILE A 42 -0.45 -5.32 -1.11
C ILE A 42 -0.87 -5.63 -2.56
N VAL A 43 -0.89 -6.91 -2.94
CA VAL A 43 -1.28 -7.33 -4.29
C VAL A 43 -2.74 -6.97 -4.57
N ALA A 44 -3.64 -7.20 -3.62
CA ALA A 44 -5.06 -6.88 -3.77
C ALA A 44 -5.31 -5.37 -3.88
N ALA A 45 -4.64 -4.56 -3.05
CA ALA A 45 -4.72 -3.11 -3.12
C ALA A 45 -4.20 -2.57 -4.45
N ALA A 46 -3.04 -3.05 -4.90
CA ALA A 46 -2.47 -2.66 -6.19
C ALA A 46 -3.36 -3.05 -7.38
N ALA A 47 -3.92 -4.25 -7.37
CA ALA A 47 -4.88 -4.69 -8.40
C ALA A 47 -6.14 -3.82 -8.39
N TYR A 48 -6.69 -3.49 -7.22
CA TYR A 48 -7.83 -2.59 -7.13
C TYR A 48 -7.52 -1.20 -7.71
N LEU A 49 -6.36 -0.63 -7.39
CA LEU A 49 -5.93 0.67 -7.91
C LEU A 49 -5.79 0.66 -9.43
N LYS A 50 -5.14 -0.38 -9.99
CA LYS A 50 -4.86 -0.52 -11.43
C LYS A 50 -6.09 -0.89 -12.25
N ASP A 51 -6.88 -1.84 -11.78
CA ASP A 51 -7.95 -2.46 -12.59
C ASP A 51 -9.31 -1.85 -12.31
N THR A 52 -9.59 -1.44 -11.07
CA THR A 52 -10.92 -0.97 -10.66
C THR A 52 -10.99 0.55 -10.60
N TRP A 53 -10.15 1.19 -9.78
CA TRP A 53 -10.18 2.63 -9.57
C TRP A 53 -9.84 3.39 -10.87
N LEU A 54 -8.74 3.00 -11.54
CA LEU A 54 -8.33 3.64 -12.78
C LEU A 54 -9.35 3.47 -13.92
N THR A 55 -9.92 2.26 -14.06
CA THR A 55 -10.97 1.97 -15.05
C THR A 55 -12.24 2.78 -14.76
N SER A 56 -12.64 2.89 -13.50
CA SER A 56 -13.80 3.69 -13.09
C SER A 56 -13.63 5.17 -13.42
N LEU A 57 -12.44 5.72 -13.16
CA LEU A 57 -12.06 7.09 -13.51
C LEU A 57 -12.06 7.31 -15.03
N LYS A 58 -11.44 6.40 -15.79
CA LYS A 58 -11.44 6.42 -17.27
C LYS A 58 -12.86 6.47 -17.80
N ASN A 59 -13.72 5.56 -17.34
CA ASN A 59 -15.11 5.46 -17.79
C ASN A 59 -15.92 6.70 -17.41
N SER A 60 -15.72 7.23 -16.21
CA SER A 60 -16.38 8.44 -15.74
C SER A 60 -16.00 9.67 -16.58
N LEU A 61 -14.72 9.81 -16.95
CA LEU A 61 -14.23 10.90 -17.78
C LEU A 61 -14.72 10.78 -19.22
N ARG A 62 -14.58 9.60 -19.85
CA ARG A 62 -15.05 9.37 -21.23
C ARG A 62 -16.55 9.62 -21.33
N ASN A 63 -17.33 9.12 -20.37
CA ASN A 63 -18.78 9.36 -20.33
C ASN A 63 -19.15 10.82 -20.05
N GLY A 64 -18.37 11.55 -19.26
CA GLY A 64 -18.66 12.95 -18.95
C GLY A 64 -18.18 13.95 -20.01
N LEU A 65 -17.24 13.53 -20.87
CA LEU A 65 -16.68 14.34 -21.95
C LEU A 65 -17.30 14.04 -23.32
N LYS A 66 -17.88 12.85 -23.53
CA LYS A 66 -18.54 12.49 -24.81
C LYS A 66 -19.64 13.49 -25.22
N ASP A 67 -20.41 13.99 -24.23
CA ASP A 67 -21.55 14.88 -24.47
C ASP A 67 -21.12 16.36 -24.60
N VAL A 68 -19.85 16.67 -24.27
CA VAL A 68 -19.30 18.03 -24.37
C VAL A 68 -18.98 18.41 -25.83
N GLY A 69 -18.75 17.42 -26.70
CA GLY A 69 -18.71 17.60 -28.15
C GLY A 69 -17.58 18.49 -28.71
N LYS A 70 -17.77 18.93 -29.98
CA LYS A 70 -16.78 19.66 -30.82
C LYS A 70 -16.29 20.96 -30.16
N GLY A 71 -15.00 21.26 -30.31
CA GLY A 71 -14.36 22.48 -29.83
C GLY A 71 -13.16 22.19 -28.92
N TRP A 72 -12.99 22.99 -27.85
CA TRP A 72 -11.82 22.94 -26.95
C TRP A 72 -11.65 21.65 -26.13
N PHE A 73 -12.66 20.76 -26.12
CA PHE A 73 -12.70 19.50 -25.37
C PHE A 73 -12.88 18.27 -26.26
N ASN A 74 -12.46 18.36 -27.52
CA ASN A 74 -12.57 17.27 -28.49
C ASN A 74 -11.68 16.09 -28.08
N LEU A 75 -12.29 14.97 -27.66
CA LEU A 75 -11.59 13.72 -27.39
C LEU A 75 -11.01 13.05 -28.64
N ASN A 76 -11.56 13.37 -29.83
CA ASN A 76 -11.12 12.80 -31.10
C ASN A 76 -10.04 13.67 -31.78
N GLU A 77 -9.33 14.51 -31.03
CA GLU A 77 -8.26 15.35 -31.59
C GLU A 77 -7.05 14.48 -31.92
N THR A 78 -6.72 14.37 -33.21
CA THR A 78 -5.60 13.55 -33.69
C THR A 78 -4.30 14.34 -33.81
N LYS A 79 -4.36 15.69 -33.81
CA LYS A 79 -3.18 16.55 -33.88
C LYS A 79 -2.66 16.84 -32.47
N ARG A 80 -1.53 16.23 -32.12
CA ARG A 80 -0.89 16.41 -30.81
C ARG A 80 -0.63 17.87 -30.44
N GLU A 81 -0.15 18.68 -31.39
CA GLU A 81 0.09 20.11 -31.18
C GLU A 81 -1.19 20.88 -30.79
N VAL A 82 -2.33 20.50 -31.37
CA VAL A 82 -3.63 21.11 -31.05
C VAL A 82 -4.11 20.65 -29.67
N TYR A 83 -3.91 19.37 -29.35
CA TYR A 83 -4.21 18.83 -28.03
C TYR A 83 -3.38 19.51 -26.93
N ASP A 84 -2.08 19.69 -27.13
CA ASP A 84 -1.16 20.23 -26.11
C ASP A 84 -1.52 21.68 -25.70
N ILE A 85 -2.08 22.48 -26.61
CA ILE A 85 -2.56 23.84 -26.32
C ILE A 85 -4.04 23.92 -25.92
N SER A 86 -4.75 22.78 -25.95
CA SER A 86 -6.20 22.74 -25.72
C SER A 86 -6.59 22.93 -24.25
N LYS A 87 -7.87 23.28 -24.02
CA LYS A 87 -8.43 23.27 -22.67
C LYS A 87 -8.60 21.85 -22.14
N LEU A 88 -8.71 20.85 -23.03
CA LEU A 88 -8.73 19.43 -22.66
C LEU A 88 -7.44 19.02 -21.97
N LYS A 89 -6.26 19.36 -22.52
CA LYS A 89 -4.97 19.06 -21.89
C LYS A 89 -4.85 19.64 -20.49
N LYS A 90 -5.22 20.92 -20.33
CA LYS A 90 -5.23 21.60 -19.01
C LYS A 90 -6.17 20.89 -18.04
N PHE A 91 -7.34 20.46 -18.50
CA PHE A 91 -8.31 19.72 -17.70
C PHE A 91 -7.80 18.33 -17.30
N MET A 92 -7.23 17.55 -18.23
CA MET A 92 -6.66 16.24 -17.94
C MET A 92 -5.46 16.33 -16.99
N THR A 93 -4.64 17.37 -17.13
CA THR A 93 -3.53 17.65 -16.21
C THR A 93 -4.05 17.90 -14.78
N MET A 94 -5.11 18.70 -14.64
CA MET A 94 -5.75 18.93 -13.33
C MET A 94 -6.29 17.62 -12.74
N ILE A 95 -6.94 16.77 -13.54
CA ILE A 95 -7.44 15.47 -13.08
C ILE A 95 -6.29 14.56 -12.64
N ASN A 96 -5.19 14.51 -13.41
CA ASN A 96 -3.99 13.75 -13.03
C ASN A 96 -3.42 14.22 -11.69
N PHE A 97 -3.33 15.53 -11.45
CA PHE A 97 -2.86 16.05 -10.17
C PHE A 97 -3.78 15.66 -9.01
N MET A 98 -5.10 15.73 -9.20
CA MET A 98 -6.05 15.29 -8.16
C MET A 98 -5.86 13.80 -7.82
N MET A 99 -5.63 12.95 -8.83
CA MET A 99 -5.37 11.53 -8.62
C MET A 99 -4.03 11.27 -7.94
N GLN A 100 -2.97 11.94 -8.38
CA GLN A 100 -1.62 11.80 -7.79
C GLN A 100 -1.61 12.23 -6.33
N ASP A 101 -2.28 13.33 -6.00
CA ASP A 101 -2.43 13.81 -4.62
C ASP A 101 -3.17 12.77 -3.75
N THR A 102 -4.22 12.15 -4.29
CA THR A 102 -4.97 11.11 -3.58
C THR A 102 -4.13 9.84 -3.37
N LEU A 103 -3.41 9.38 -4.40
CA LEU A 103 -2.51 8.24 -4.30
C LEU A 103 -1.38 8.49 -3.29
N ARG A 104 -0.84 9.70 -3.30
CA ARG A 104 0.18 10.13 -2.34
C ARG A 104 -0.36 10.06 -0.92
N ALA A 105 -1.53 10.62 -0.65
CA ALA A 105 -2.16 10.57 0.67
C ALA A 105 -2.40 9.13 1.15
N LEU A 106 -2.97 8.27 0.29
CA LEU A 106 -3.16 6.84 0.58
C LEU A 106 -1.84 6.15 0.92
N THR A 107 -0.79 6.44 0.14
CA THR A 107 0.54 5.82 0.34
C THR A 107 1.16 6.29 1.64
N GLU A 108 1.20 7.60 1.89
CA GLU A 108 1.76 8.19 3.11
C GLU A 108 1.05 7.62 4.35
N GLU A 109 -0.28 7.60 4.36
CA GLU A 109 -1.07 7.08 5.49
C GLU A 109 -0.87 5.56 5.69
N SER A 110 -0.83 4.78 4.61
CA SER A 110 -0.58 3.34 4.69
C SER A 110 0.82 3.03 5.24
N MET A 111 1.84 3.75 4.76
CA MET A 111 3.23 3.58 5.20
C MET A 111 3.45 4.03 6.64
N GLU A 112 2.84 5.15 7.05
CA GLU A 112 2.89 5.64 8.42
C GLU A 112 2.21 4.65 9.38
N SER A 113 1.05 4.13 9.01
CA SER A 113 0.33 3.13 9.81
C SER A 113 1.13 1.83 9.99
N TYR A 114 1.71 1.32 8.90
CA TYR A 114 2.53 0.09 8.95
C TYR A 114 3.82 0.28 9.75
N SER A 115 4.56 1.37 9.50
CA SER A 115 5.80 1.67 10.24
C SER A 115 5.53 1.87 11.73
N SER A 116 4.50 2.64 12.08
CA SER A 116 4.08 2.84 13.48
C SER A 116 3.70 1.53 14.15
N PHE A 117 3.02 0.64 13.41
CA PHE A 117 2.67 -0.69 13.90
C PHE A 117 3.90 -1.56 14.17
N ILE A 118 4.82 -1.68 13.21
CA ILE A 118 6.05 -2.48 13.37
C ILE A 118 6.93 -1.90 14.48
N CYS A 119 7.19 -0.59 14.48
CA CYS A 119 7.97 0.07 15.53
C CYS A 119 7.32 -0.14 16.90
N GLY A 120 5.99 -0.02 17.01
CA GLY A 120 5.27 -0.30 18.24
C GLY A 120 5.29 -1.79 18.63
N ALA A 121 5.42 -2.71 17.69
CA ALA A 121 5.52 -4.14 17.94
C ALA A 121 6.88 -4.54 18.51
N VAL A 122 7.93 -3.82 18.16
CA VAL A 122 9.32 -4.12 18.57
C VAL A 122 9.86 -3.20 19.66
N ALA A 123 9.06 -2.22 20.12
CA ALA A 123 9.44 -1.27 21.15
C ALA A 123 9.56 -1.93 22.54
N TYR A 124 10.69 -2.58 22.77
CA TYR A 124 11.04 -3.25 24.02
C TYR A 124 12.49 -2.95 24.39
N ASP A 125 12.71 -2.78 25.69
CA ASP A 125 14.02 -2.74 26.32
C ASP A 125 14.24 -4.07 27.03
N VAL A 126 15.23 -4.83 26.56
CA VAL A 126 15.50 -6.19 27.01
C VAL A 126 16.83 -6.20 27.74
N GLU A 127 16.79 -6.37 29.05
CA GLU A 127 17.95 -6.57 29.90
C GLU A 127 18.12 -8.07 30.17
N ILE A 128 19.24 -8.65 29.74
CA ILE A 128 19.57 -10.06 29.95
C ILE A 128 20.68 -10.12 31.00
N GLU A 129 20.33 -10.52 32.23
CA GLU A 129 21.33 -10.76 33.28
C GLU A 129 21.84 -12.22 33.24
N ASP A 130 20.94 -13.17 33.00
CA ASP A 130 21.22 -14.60 32.89
C ASP A 130 20.10 -15.30 32.09
N ILE A 131 20.32 -16.55 31.67
CA ILE A 131 19.34 -17.39 30.93
C ILE A 131 18.00 -17.46 31.67
N GLY A 132 18.01 -17.54 33.00
CA GLY A 132 16.79 -17.57 33.81
C GLY A 132 16.26 -16.20 34.21
N LYS A 133 16.98 -15.11 33.90
CA LYS A 133 16.70 -13.76 34.38
C LYS A 133 16.79 -12.74 33.25
N VAL A 134 15.70 -12.70 32.47
CA VAL A 134 15.48 -11.73 31.39
C VAL A 134 14.39 -10.76 31.82
N LYS A 135 14.70 -9.47 31.80
CA LYS A 135 13.72 -8.40 32.05
C LYS A 135 13.36 -7.76 30.73
N ASN A 136 12.09 -7.88 30.35
CA ASN A 136 11.56 -7.31 29.13
C ASN A 136 10.60 -6.17 29.47
N THR A 137 11.06 -4.93 29.28
CA THR A 137 10.30 -3.71 29.58
C THR A 137 9.77 -3.13 28.28
N ARG A 138 8.45 -3.01 28.16
CA ARG A 138 7.87 -2.39 26.97
C ARG A 138 8.14 -0.89 26.95
N LEU A 139 8.61 -0.38 25.81
CA LEU A 139 8.83 1.04 25.58
C LEU A 139 7.59 1.65 24.92
N GLY A 140 6.98 2.65 25.57
CA GLY A 140 5.86 3.42 25.04
C GLY A 140 4.49 2.71 25.06
N GLU A 141 3.47 3.43 24.59
CA GLU A 141 2.08 2.97 24.52
C GLU A 141 1.81 2.30 23.17
N SER A 142 2.27 1.06 23.00
CA SER A 142 1.90 0.32 21.80
C SER A 142 0.50 -0.31 21.95
N LYS A 143 -0.34 -0.09 20.92
CA LYS A 143 -1.72 -0.60 20.86
C LYS A 143 -1.78 -2.12 20.75
N LEU A 144 -0.67 -2.77 20.40
CA LEU A 144 -0.58 -4.23 20.33
C LEU A 144 -0.72 -4.83 21.72
N LYS A 145 -1.66 -5.76 21.90
CA LYS A 145 -1.82 -6.48 23.17
C LYS A 145 -0.97 -7.75 23.25
N TRP A 146 -0.40 -8.18 22.14
CA TRP A 146 0.25 -9.47 21.99
C TRP A 146 1.58 -9.33 21.25
N PRO A 147 2.54 -10.25 21.45
CA PRO A 147 3.73 -10.34 20.62
C PRO A 147 3.37 -10.55 19.14
N LEU A 148 4.15 -9.96 18.26
CA LEU A 148 3.92 -10.02 16.82
C LEU A 148 4.01 -11.47 16.30
N PHE A 149 5.10 -12.17 16.65
CA PHE A 149 5.37 -13.51 16.16
C PHE A 149 5.28 -14.60 17.23
N LYS A 150 4.64 -15.70 16.85
CA LYS A 150 4.75 -16.99 17.53
C LYS A 150 5.88 -17.77 16.88
N LEU A 151 6.85 -18.20 17.70
CA LEU A 151 8.03 -18.92 17.26
C LEU A 151 8.11 -20.30 17.91
N GLU A 152 8.75 -21.23 17.23
CA GLU A 152 9.03 -22.60 17.68
C GLU A 152 10.52 -22.74 18.01
N LEU A 153 10.84 -23.52 19.05
CA LEU A 153 12.20 -23.94 19.34
C LEU A 153 12.45 -25.27 18.65
N ILE A 154 13.50 -25.34 17.85
CA ILE A 154 13.86 -26.51 17.04
C ILE A 154 15.16 -27.08 17.60
N LEU A 155 15.12 -28.30 18.13
CA LEU A 155 16.31 -29.01 18.57
C LEU A 155 16.97 -29.69 17.37
N ASN A 156 18.18 -29.24 17.04
CA ASN A 156 18.96 -29.80 15.95
C ASN A 156 19.62 -31.12 16.36
N ALA A 157 20.00 -31.92 15.36
CA ALA A 157 20.66 -33.21 15.59
C ALA A 157 22.05 -33.09 16.26
N ASP A 158 22.68 -31.92 16.17
CA ASP A 158 23.94 -31.59 16.84
C ASP A 158 23.76 -31.10 18.29
N GLY A 159 22.51 -31.04 18.78
CA GLY A 159 22.15 -30.58 20.12
C GLY A 159 22.00 -29.06 20.26
N THR A 160 22.15 -28.29 19.18
CA THR A 160 21.86 -26.85 19.17
C THR A 160 20.35 -26.58 19.10
N VAL A 161 19.94 -25.36 19.45
CA VAL A 161 18.53 -24.95 19.41
C VAL A 161 18.39 -23.75 18.49
N ASP A 162 17.59 -23.90 17.45
CA ASP A 162 17.19 -22.82 16.55
C ASP A 162 15.81 -22.29 16.89
N ILE A 163 15.54 -21.07 16.43
CA ILE A 163 14.21 -20.46 16.46
C ILE A 163 13.63 -20.51 15.05
N GLY A 164 12.37 -20.92 14.93
CA GLY A 164 11.75 -21.11 13.63
C GLY A 164 10.23 -21.06 13.62
N SER A 165 9.66 -21.47 12.49
CA SER A 165 8.22 -21.63 12.27
C SER A 165 7.99 -22.87 11.43
N ASN A 166 6.96 -23.67 11.75
CA ASN A 166 6.60 -24.89 11.02
C ASN A 166 7.77 -25.90 10.94
N SER A 167 8.52 -26.07 12.04
CA SER A 167 9.72 -26.91 12.10
C SER A 167 10.85 -26.52 11.13
N VAL A 168 10.84 -25.28 10.63
CA VAL A 168 11.91 -24.72 9.78
C VAL A 168 12.63 -23.60 10.53
N PRO A 169 13.96 -23.69 10.72
CA PRO A 169 14.75 -22.61 11.29
C PRO A 169 14.65 -21.31 10.48
N ILE A 170 14.55 -20.17 11.17
CA ILE A 170 14.50 -18.85 10.55
C ILE A 170 15.74 -18.06 10.99
N PRO A 171 16.62 -17.67 10.05
CA PRO A 171 17.75 -16.80 10.37
C PRO A 171 17.28 -15.48 10.99
N PHE A 172 18.02 -14.96 11.97
CA PHE A 172 17.62 -13.77 12.71
C PHE A 172 17.41 -12.55 11.80
N GLU A 173 18.23 -12.44 10.75
CA GLU A 173 18.19 -11.38 9.76
C GLU A 173 16.81 -11.29 9.09
N LYS A 174 16.10 -12.43 8.94
CA LYS A 174 14.78 -12.47 8.31
C LYS A 174 13.72 -11.72 9.09
N PHE A 175 13.85 -11.58 10.41
CA PHE A 175 12.92 -10.77 11.20
C PHE A 175 13.03 -9.27 10.92
N VAL A 176 14.17 -8.83 10.37
CA VAL A 176 14.40 -7.44 9.96
C VAL A 176 14.15 -7.27 8.46
N GLU A 177 14.65 -8.18 7.64
CA GLU A 177 14.51 -8.12 6.18
C GLU A 177 13.06 -8.23 5.72
N MET A 178 12.26 -9.11 6.34
CA MET A 178 10.89 -9.37 5.86
C MET A 178 9.99 -8.12 6.00
N PRO A 179 9.90 -7.41 7.15
CA PRO A 179 9.10 -6.20 7.25
C PRO A 179 9.57 -5.08 6.32
N LEU A 180 10.89 -4.93 6.14
CA LEU A 180 11.45 -3.95 5.20
C LEU A 180 11.11 -4.29 3.75
N ALA A 181 11.23 -5.57 3.38
CA ALA A 181 10.87 -6.03 2.03
C ALA A 181 9.37 -5.84 1.75
N LEU A 182 8.49 -6.04 2.73
CA LEU A 182 7.06 -5.75 2.60
C LEU A 182 6.80 -4.25 2.39
N PHE A 183 7.51 -3.39 3.14
CA PHE A 183 7.43 -1.95 2.97
C PHE A 183 7.83 -1.53 1.55
N ASP A 184 8.99 -1.98 1.08
CA ASP A 184 9.48 -1.68 -0.26
C ASP A 184 8.55 -2.24 -1.35
N LYS A 185 8.02 -3.45 -1.16
CA LYS A 185 7.06 -4.07 -2.07
C LYS A 185 5.76 -3.25 -2.17
N ALA A 186 5.25 -2.75 -1.06
CA ALA A 186 4.07 -1.88 -1.05
C ALA A 186 4.35 -0.59 -1.84
N LEU A 187 5.51 0.04 -1.62
CA LEU A 187 5.89 1.28 -2.32
C LEU A 187 5.99 1.06 -3.83
N ALA A 188 6.69 0.00 -4.24
CA ALA A 188 6.86 -0.36 -5.65
C ALA A 188 5.52 -0.69 -6.34
N SER A 189 4.56 -1.26 -5.60
CA SER A 189 3.25 -1.61 -6.15
C SER A 189 2.45 -0.38 -6.62
N VAL A 190 2.64 0.77 -5.97
CA VAL A 190 1.97 2.04 -6.26
C VAL A 190 2.71 2.85 -7.33
N SER A 191 4.05 2.74 -7.41
CA SER A 191 4.83 3.47 -8.43
C SER A 191 4.50 3.04 -9.87
N ASP A 192 4.00 1.83 -10.04
CA ASP A 192 3.64 1.24 -11.34
C ASP A 192 2.22 1.60 -11.81
N ILE A 193 1.51 2.50 -11.14
CA ILE A 193 0.16 2.92 -11.56
C ILE A 193 0.29 3.86 -12.77
N PRO A 194 -0.31 3.52 -13.93
CA PRO A 194 -0.14 4.32 -15.14
C PRO A 194 -0.93 5.64 -15.08
N GLN A 195 -0.49 6.61 -15.87
CA GLN A 195 -1.19 7.89 -15.99
C GLN A 195 -2.54 7.72 -16.69
N LEU A 196 -3.56 8.43 -16.20
CA LEU A 196 -4.91 8.33 -16.75
C LEU A 196 -5.07 9.02 -18.10
N GLU A 197 -4.33 10.11 -18.35
CA GLU A 197 -4.50 10.94 -19.53
C GLU A 197 -4.39 10.17 -20.86
N PRO A 198 -3.32 9.39 -21.13
CA PRO A 198 -3.23 8.57 -22.35
C PRO A 198 -4.43 7.63 -22.49
N MET A 199 -4.89 7.02 -21.39
CA MET A 199 -5.99 6.06 -21.41
C MET A 199 -7.36 6.66 -21.73
N VAL A 200 -7.50 7.99 -21.64
CA VAL A 200 -8.75 8.71 -21.93
C VAL A 200 -8.75 9.31 -23.33
N VAL A 201 -7.58 9.73 -23.81
CA VAL A 201 -7.39 10.45 -25.07
C VAL A 201 -6.98 9.53 -26.24
N ASP A 202 -6.44 8.34 -25.95
CA ASP A 202 -6.28 7.25 -26.94
C ASP A 202 -7.62 6.64 -27.36
#